data_AF-A0A077K8F8-F1
#
_entry.id   AF-A0A077K8F8-F1
#
_cell.length_a   1.000
_cell.length_b   1.000
_cell.length_c   1.000
_cell.angle_alpha   90.00
_cell.angle_beta   90.00
_cell.angle_gamma   90.00
#
_symmetry.space_group_name_H-M   'P 1'
#
loop_
_entity.id
_entity.type
_entity.pdbx_description
1 polymer ?
#
loop_
_entity_poly.entity_id
_entity_poly.type
_entity_poly.pdbx_seq_one_letter_code
_entity_poly.pdbx_strand_id
1 'polypeptide(L)' 'MPHPRLVRMPTTPSPGPAHRDADALNAEIRAFLVARRGRALSSEERAEYEELRTRWVEAVRARYDTAA' A
#
# COMPACT_ATOMS: atom_id res chain seq x y z
N MET A 1 -36.25 -18.34 25.91
CA MET A 1 -35.65 -17.02 25.60
C MET A 1 -34.34 -17.26 24.87
N PRO A 2 -34.20 -16.99 23.55
CA PRO A 2 -32.91 -17.09 22.88
C PRO A 2 -32.13 -15.78 23.05
N HIS A 3 -30.88 -15.88 23.46
CA HIS A 3 -29.98 -14.73 23.61
C HIS A 3 -29.50 -14.23 22.23
N PRO A 4 -29.41 -12.92 21.99
CA PRO A 4 -28.86 -12.38 20.75
C PRO A 4 -27.35 -12.66 20.68
N ARG A 5 -26.94 -13.36 19.61
CA ARG A 5 -25.53 -13.54 19.25
C ARG A 5 -24.93 -12.18 18.90
N LEU A 6 -24.05 -11.66 19.75
CA LEU A 6 -23.20 -10.53 19.40
C LEU A 6 -22.27 -10.98 18.26
N VAL A 7 -22.56 -10.54 17.04
CA VAL A 7 -21.65 -10.64 15.92
C VAL A 7 -20.47 -9.74 16.26
N ARG A 8 -19.37 -10.34 16.71
CA ARG A 8 -18.09 -9.64 16.84
C ARG A 8 -17.65 -9.30 15.41
N MET A 9 -18.00 -8.10 14.95
CA MET A 9 -17.41 -7.53 13.74
C MET A 9 -15.89 -7.63 13.90
N PRO A 10 -15.15 -8.18 12.92
CA PRO A 10 -13.71 -8.01 12.92
C PRO A 10 -13.47 -6.52 12.74
N THR A 11 -13.18 -5.82 13.83
CA THR A 11 -12.54 -4.50 13.76
C THR A 11 -11.22 -4.75 13.06
N THR A 12 -11.18 -4.50 11.76
CA THR A 12 -9.94 -4.43 11.00
C THR A 12 -9.03 -3.50 11.80
N PRO A 13 -7.89 -3.98 12.32
CA PRO A 13 -7.01 -3.10 13.07
C PRO A 13 -6.72 -1.90 12.19
N SER A 14 -6.94 -0.69 12.71
CA SER A 14 -6.64 0.54 11.99
C SER A 14 -5.19 0.41 11.53
N PRO A 15 -4.91 0.49 10.22
CA PRO A 15 -3.55 0.36 9.72
C PRO A 15 -2.70 1.42 10.42
N GLY A 16 -1.61 0.95 11.06
CA GLY A 16 -0.61 1.83 11.67
C GLY A 16 -0.02 2.77 10.61
N PRO A 17 0.67 3.84 11.03
CA PRO A 17 1.20 4.86 10.11
C PRO A 17 2.02 4.26 8.95
N ALA A 18 2.92 3.31 9.22
CA ALA A 18 3.70 2.61 8.19
C ALA A 18 2.85 1.85 7.15
N HIS A 19 1.68 1.34 7.56
CA HIS A 19 0.76 0.67 6.64
C HIS A 19 0.03 1.68 5.75
N ARG A 20 -0.29 2.87 6.26
CA ARG A 20 -0.88 3.95 5.44
C ARG A 20 0.12 4.47 4.41
N ASP A 21 1.40 4.57 4.78
CA ASP A 21 2.46 5.00 3.88
C ASP A 21 2.66 4.02 2.71
N ALA A 22 2.67 2.71 2.99
CA ALA A 22 2.75 1.68 1.96
C ALA A 22 1.55 1.68 1.01
N ASP A 23 0.33 1.90 1.51
CA ASP A 23 -0.87 1.97 0.67
C ASP A 23 -0.90 3.23 -0.20
N ALA A 24 -0.46 4.37 0.34
CA ALA A 24 -0.36 5.63 -0.40
C ALA A 24 0.64 5.52 -1.56
N LEU A 25 1.84 4.97 -1.29
CA LEU A 25 2.87 4.75 -2.32
C LEU A 25 2.41 3.76 -3.39
N ASN A 26 1.70 2.70 -3.01
CA ASN A 26 1.12 1.75 -3.97
C ASN A 26 0.04 2.41 -4.86
N ALA A 27 -0.79 3.30 -4.30
CA ALA A 27 -1.76 4.07 -5.08
C ALA A 27 -1.08 5.02 -6.07
N GLU A 28 0.01 5.67 -5.65
CA GLU A 28 0.81 6.55 -6.50
C GLU A 28 1.48 5.79 -7.66
N ILE A 29 2.10 4.64 -7.37
CA ILE A 29 2.66 3.74 -8.41
C ILE A 29 1.58 3.34 -9.42
N ARG A 30 0.38 2.99 -8.95
CA ARG A 30 -0.73 2.62 -9.84
C ARG A 30 -1.17 3.80 -10.71
N ALA A 31 -1.32 4.99 -10.14
CA ALA A 31 -1.67 6.19 -10.88
C ALA A 31 -0.61 6.52 -11.94
N PHE A 32 0.68 6.41 -11.58
CA PHE A 32 1.82 6.60 -12.46
C PHE A 32 1.77 5.66 -13.68
N LEU A 33 1.51 4.37 -13.45
CA LEU A 33 1.42 3.36 -14.51
C LEU A 33 0.15 3.51 -15.36
N VAL A 34 -0.98 3.87 -14.75
CA VAL A 34 -2.25 4.09 -15.47
C VAL A 34 -2.14 5.28 -16.43
N ALA A 35 -1.54 6.39 -15.98
CA ALA A 35 -1.32 7.57 -16.82
C ALA A 35 -0.44 7.28 -18.05
N ARG A 36 0.39 6.24 -17.97
CA ARG A 36 1.37 5.86 -19.00
C ARG A 36 1.02 4.53 -19.67
N ARG A 37 -0.22 4.06 -19.48
CA ARG A 37 -0.68 2.78 -20.03
C ARG A 37 -0.68 2.84 -21.57
N GLY A 38 -0.15 1.79 -22.20
CA GLY A 38 -0.13 1.67 -23.66
C GLY A 38 1.13 2.24 -24.33
N ARG A 39 2.10 2.74 -23.55
CA ARG A 39 3.44 3.06 -24.05
C ARG A 39 4.52 2.48 -23.14
N ALA A 40 5.71 2.28 -23.69
CA ALA A 40 6.88 1.97 -22.87
C ALA A 40 7.27 3.21 -22.07
N LEU A 41 7.68 3.01 -20.81
CA LEU A 41 8.26 4.06 -19.99
C LEU A 41 9.56 4.56 -20.64
N SER A 42 9.80 5.86 -20.59
CA SER A 42 11.12 6.43 -20.89
C SER A 42 12.13 6.02 -19.82
N SER A 43 13.42 6.30 -20.05
CA SER A 43 14.45 6.02 -19.03
C SER A 43 14.28 6.89 -17.79
N GLU A 44 13.78 8.11 -17.95
CA GLU A 44 13.45 9.03 -16.84
C GLU A 44 12.24 8.51 -16.04
N GLU A 45 11.18 8.09 -16.74
CA GLU A 45 9.99 7.51 -16.10
C GLU A 45 10.30 6.18 -15.40
N ARG A 46 11.27 5.41 -15.92
CA ARG A 46 11.77 4.23 -15.22
C ARG A 46 12.46 4.59 -13.91
N ALA A 47 13.29 5.64 -13.89
CA ALA A 47 13.94 6.10 -12.68
C ALA A 47 12.90 6.57 -11.63
N GLU A 48 11.90 7.36 -12.04
CA GLU A 48 10.80 7.77 -11.17
C GLU A 48 10.03 6.56 -10.59
N TYR A 49 9.74 5.56 -11.43
CA TYR A 49 9.10 4.32 -10.99
C TYR A 49 9.96 3.54 -9.99
N GLU A 50 11.27 3.45 -10.22
CA GLU A 50 12.21 2.77 -9.33
C GLU A 50 12.32 3.46 -7.97
N GLU A 51 12.32 4.79 -7.93
CA GLU A 51 12.28 5.55 -6.68
C GLU A 51 10.98 5.29 -5.90
N LEU A 52 9.83 5.39 -6.57
CA LEU A 52 8.53 5.11 -5.95
C LEU A 52 8.46 3.66 -5.43
N ARG A 53 8.95 2.70 -6.23
CA ARG A 53 9.01 1.28 -5.84
C ARG A 53 9.93 1.06 -4.65
N THR A 54 11.07 1.74 -4.58
CA THR A 54 12.02 1.61 -3.46
C THR A 54 11.39 2.10 -2.16
N ARG A 55 10.79 3.29 -2.17
CA ARG A 55 10.06 3.83 -1.02
C ARG A 55 8.92 2.90 -0.57
N TRP A 56 8.20 2.31 -1.54
CA TRP A 56 7.15 1.35 -1.23
C TRP A 56 7.69 0.09 -0.54
N VAL A 57 8.81 -0.47 -1.03
CA VAL A 57 9.45 -1.63 -0.39
C VAL A 57 9.91 -1.31 1.03
N GLU A 58 10.47 -0.12 1.27
CA GLU A 58 10.86 0.32 2.61
C GLU A 58 9.65 0.45 3.54
N ALA A 59 8.56 1.08 3.09
CA ALA A 59 7.33 1.19 3.87
C ALA A 59 6.70 -0.18 4.17
N VAL A 60 6.74 -1.11 3.21
CA VAL A 60 6.28 -2.49 3.40
C VAL A 60 7.16 -3.23 4.42
N ARG A 61 8.49 -3.06 4.37
CA ARG A 61 9.40 -3.65 5.36
C ARG A 61 9.13 -3.11 6.76
N ALA A 62 9.01 -1.79 6.92
CA ALA A 62 8.68 -1.16 8.19
C ALA A 62 7.33 -1.66 8.76
N ARG A 63 6.34 -1.92 7.89
CA ARG A 63 5.08 -2.55 8.29
C ARG A 63 5.28 -3.95 8.87
N TYR A 64 6.14 -4.78 8.29
CA TYR A 64 6.42 -6.11 8.80
C TYR A 64 7.28 -6.09 10.07
N ASP A 65 8.24 -5.17 10.17
CA ASP A 65 9.08 -5.01 11.37
C ASP A 65 8.26 -4.51 12.58
N THR A 66 7.24 -3.68 12.37
CA THR A 66 6.35 -3.23 13.45
C THR A 66 5.38 -4.34 13.93
N ALA A 67 5.28 -5.45 13.20
CA ALA A 67 4.38 -6.55 13.51
C ALA A 67 5.06 -7.74 14.24
N ALA A 68 6.38 -7.66 14.50
CA ALA A 68 7.19 -8.66 15.22
C ALA A 68 7.46 -8.23 16.67
#